data_AF-H2XW49-F1
#
_entry.id   AF-H2XW49-F1
#
_cell.length_a   1.000
_cell.length_b   1.000
_cell.length_c   1.000
_cell.angle_alpha   90.00
_cell.angle_beta   90.00
_cell.angle_gamma   90.00
#
_symmetry.space_group_name_H-M   'P 1'
#
loop_
_entity.id
_entity.type
_entity.pdbx_description
1 polymer ?
#
loop_
_entity_poly.entity_id
_entity_poly.type
_entity_poly.pdbx_seq_one_letter_code
_entity_poly.pdbx_strand_id
1 'polypeptide(L)'
;MAEKAIQSMSECHRVIIILTSEYIKDNWSVFSLQQSFMKMIDSGRKVIFILVPGIQEFTKQKGSENETCRMIDRAIKLNDSILWSDNKHFNKNKFKLMLEKAMPKVRPNNRKGEKE
;
A
#
# COMPACT_ATOMS: atom_id res chain seq x y z
N MET A 1 -2.86 5.97 -18.51
CA MET A 1 -3.63 6.10 -17.25
C MET A 1 -2.74 5.82 -16.03
N ALA A 2 -2.01 4.69 -16.01
CA ALA A 2 -1.09 4.34 -14.94
C ALA A 2 0.01 5.39 -14.67
N GLU A 3 0.61 5.98 -15.71
CA GLU A 3 1.63 7.03 -15.53
C GLU A 3 1.12 8.26 -14.77
N LYS A 4 -0.08 8.76 -15.12
CA LYS A 4 -0.71 9.88 -14.39
C LYS A 4 -0.97 9.51 -12.92
N ALA A 5 -1.44 8.29 -12.67
CA ALA A 5 -1.65 7.81 -11.30
C ALA A 5 -0.33 7.76 -10.51
N ILE A 6 0.76 7.26 -11.12
CA ILE A 6 2.08 7.20 -10.48
C ILE A 6 2.66 8.60 -10.24
N GLN A 7 2.44 9.52 -11.18
CA GLN A 7 2.82 10.92 -10.98
C GLN A 7 2.11 11.50 -9.76
N SER A 8 0.79 11.34 -9.65
CA SER A 8 0.05 11.77 -8.46
C SER A 8 0.53 11.07 -7.18
N MET A 9 0.83 9.77 -7.24
CA MET A 9 1.41 9.03 -6.11
C MET A 9 2.76 9.64 -5.67
N SER A 10 3.57 10.12 -6.61
CA SER A 10 4.86 10.76 -6.33
C SER A 10 4.72 12.08 -5.56
N GLU A 11 3.58 12.75 -5.69
CA GLU A 11 3.26 14.00 -4.99
C GLU A 11 2.65 13.74 -3.60
N CYS A 12 2.09 12.55 -3.35
CA CYS A 12 1.56 12.19 -2.02
C CYS A 12 2.68 11.93 -0.99
N HIS A 13 2.41 12.20 0.29
CA HIS A 13 3.33 11.84 1.39
C HIS A 13 3.37 10.33 1.67
N ARG A 14 2.21 9.68 1.54
CA ARG A 14 2.02 8.23 1.62
C ARG A 14 1.05 7.80 0.53
N VAL A 15 1.23 6.57 0.08
CA VAL A 15 0.31 5.89 -0.82
C VAL A 15 -0.20 4.65 -0.10
N ILE A 16 -1.52 4.54 0.04
CA ILE A 16 -2.14 3.35 0.62
C ILE A 16 -2.62 2.47 -0.53
N ILE A 17 -2.19 1.21 -0.53
CA ILE A 17 -2.63 0.21 -1.51
C ILE A 17 -3.37 -0.88 -0.76
N ILE A 18 -4.65 -1.07 -1.11
CA ILE A 18 -5.46 -2.16 -0.59
C ILE A 18 -5.23 -3.37 -1.50
N LEU A 19 -4.53 -4.37 -0.98
CA LEU A 19 -4.27 -5.61 -1.70
C LEU A 19 -5.47 -6.53 -1.51
N THR A 20 -6.19 -6.77 -2.61
CA THR A 20 -7.24 -7.78 -2.75
C THR A 20 -6.85 -8.79 -3.83
N SER A 21 -7.57 -9.90 -3.92
CA SER A 21 -7.37 -10.92 -4.95
C SER A 21 -7.52 -10.34 -6.35
N GLU A 22 -8.51 -9.46 -6.54
CA GLU A 22 -8.83 -8.79 -7.80
C GLU A 22 -7.73 -7.79 -8.18
N TYR A 23 -7.25 -7.02 -7.20
CA TYR A 23 -6.17 -6.07 -7.45
C TYR A 23 -4.89 -6.78 -7.92
N ILE A 24 -4.54 -7.91 -7.31
CA ILE A 24 -3.37 -8.71 -7.68
C ILE A 24 -3.48 -9.25 -9.11
N LYS A 25 -4.68 -9.72 -9.50
CA LYS A 25 -4.92 -10.28 -10.83
C LYS A 25 -4.91 -9.21 -11.93
N ASP A 26 -5.61 -8.11 -11.71
CA ASP A 26 -5.98 -7.22 -12.80
C ASP A 26 -5.13 -5.94 -12.86
N ASN A 27 -4.59 -5.48 -11.72
CA ASN A 27 -4.00 -4.15 -11.61
C ASN A 27 -2.51 -4.19 -11.27
N TRP A 28 -2.05 -5.13 -10.45
CA TRP A 28 -0.65 -5.18 -10.02
C TRP A 28 0.33 -5.27 -11.21
N SER A 29 0.02 -6.10 -12.21
CA SER A 29 0.85 -6.29 -13.40
C SER A 29 1.12 -4.96 -14.11
N VAL A 30 0.09 -4.13 -14.31
CA VAL A 30 0.18 -2.82 -14.95
C VAL A 30 1.12 -1.87 -14.20
N PHE A 31 1.05 -1.85 -12.86
CA PHE A 31 1.93 -1.02 -12.04
C PHE A 31 3.35 -1.58 -11.92
N SER A 32 3.51 -2.90 -11.90
CA SER A 32 4.82 -3.54 -11.78
C SER A 32 5.75 -3.30 -12.98
N LEU A 33 5.17 -3.05 -14.16
CA LEU A 33 5.92 -2.67 -15.36
C LEU A 33 6.47 -1.23 -15.29
N GLN A 34 5.97 -0.42 -14.37
CA GLN A 34 6.36 0.99 -14.25
C GLN A 34 7.54 1.12 -13.27
N GLN A 35 8.72 1.45 -13.79
CA GLN A 35 9.94 1.55 -12.98
C GLN A 35 9.83 2.55 -11.82
N SER A 36 9.13 3.66 -12.03
CA SER A 36 8.89 4.68 -11.00
C SER A 36 8.08 4.14 -9.83
N PHE A 37 7.09 3.29 -10.11
CA PHE A 37 6.32 2.60 -9.08
C PHE A 37 7.18 1.59 -8.32
N MET A 38 7.96 0.77 -9.02
CA MET A 38 8.85 -0.21 -8.37
C MET A 38 9.90 0.47 -7.49
N LYS A 39 10.50 1.58 -7.94
CA LYS A 39 11.41 2.41 -7.12
C LYS A 39 10.73 2.94 -5.86
N MET A 40 9.44 3.30 -5.94
CA MET A 40 8.67 3.76 -4.78
C MET A 40 8.49 2.64 -3.75
N ILE A 41 8.16 1.43 -4.21
CA ILE A 41 8.07 0.23 -3.37
C ILE A 41 9.42 -0.11 -2.73
N ASP A 42 10.49 -0.13 -3.51
CA ASP A 42 11.83 -0.50 -3.04
C ASP A 42 12.39 0.52 -2.03
N SER A 43 11.92 1.76 -2.05
CA SER A 43 12.29 2.76 -1.03
C SER A 43 11.79 2.41 0.37
N GLY A 44 10.76 1.55 0.49
CA GLY A 44 10.19 1.07 1.75
C GLY A 44 9.50 2.13 2.62
N ARG A 45 9.48 3.39 2.17
CA ARG A 45 9.11 4.54 3.03
C ARG A 45 7.79 5.17 2.66
N LYS A 46 7.26 4.94 1.45
CA LYS A 46 6.14 5.73 0.92
C LYS A 46 4.84 4.94 0.84
N VAL A 47 4.92 3.63 0.67
CA VAL A 47 3.74 2.79 0.46
C VAL A 47 3.34 2.11 1.76
N ILE A 48 2.04 2.04 2.00
CA ILE A 48 1.43 1.28 3.10
C ILE A 48 0.48 0.28 2.46
N PHE A 49 0.67 -0.99 2.75
CA PHE A 49 -0.20 -2.06 2.28
C PHE A 49 -1.29 -2.36 3.29
N ILE A 50 -2.54 -2.38 2.84
CA ILE A 50 -3.65 -2.96 3.60
C ILE A 50 -3.93 -4.32 2.99
N LEU A 51 -3.74 -5.38 3.76
CA LEU A 51 -3.88 -6.75 3.31
C LEU A 51 -5.25 -7.28 3.72
N VAL A 52 -6.13 -7.57 2.76
CA VAL A 52 -7.40 -8.24 3.08
C VAL A 52 -7.14 -9.71 3.50
N PRO A 53 -8.06 -10.35 4.25
CA PRO A 53 -7.85 -11.69 4.77
C PRO A 53 -7.41 -12.69 3.69
N GLY A 54 -6.39 -13.50 4.00
CA GLY A 54 -5.88 -14.56 3.12
C GLY A 54 -4.87 -14.09 2.06
N ILE A 55 -4.68 -12.79 1.85
CA ILE A 55 -3.72 -12.30 0.83
C ILE A 55 -2.28 -12.58 1.22
N GLN A 56 -1.93 -12.43 2.50
CA GLN A 56 -0.56 -12.67 2.94
C GLN A 56 -0.17 -14.14 2.77
N GLU A 57 -1.06 -15.06 3.14
CA GLU A 57 -0.87 -16.49 2.94
C GLU A 57 -0.83 -16.83 1.46
N PHE A 58 -1.74 -16.27 0.66
CA PHE A 58 -1.82 -16.50 -0.78
C PHE A 58 -0.52 -16.11 -1.49
N THR A 59 0.00 -14.90 -1.27
CA THR A 59 1.21 -14.43 -1.95
C THR A 59 2.45 -15.21 -1.50
N LYS A 60 2.52 -15.59 -0.21
CA LYS A 60 3.61 -16.42 0.32
C LYS A 60 3.60 -17.83 -0.26
N GLN A 61 2.43 -18.47 -0.34
CA GLN A 61 2.30 -19.83 -0.88
C GLN A 61 2.55 -19.87 -2.38
N LYS A 62 2.05 -18.87 -3.13
CA LYS A 62 2.19 -18.82 -4.59
C LYS A 62 3.48 -18.17 -5.08
N GLY A 63 4.27 -17.55 -4.20
CA GLY A 63 5.51 -16.88 -4.57
C GLY A 63 6.59 -17.78 -5.18
N SER A 64 6.56 -19.10 -4.93
CA SER A 64 7.50 -20.05 -5.57
C SER A 64 7.16 -20.34 -7.03
N GLU A 65 5.89 -20.21 -7.40
CA GLU A 65 5.35 -20.59 -8.73
C GLU A 65 4.98 -19.37 -9.58
N ASN A 66 4.80 -18.21 -8.95
CA ASN A 66 4.28 -17.01 -9.58
C ASN A 66 5.12 -15.78 -9.24
N GLU A 67 5.80 -15.24 -10.26
CA GLU A 67 6.68 -14.08 -10.11
C GLU A 67 5.95 -12.84 -9.57
N THR A 68 4.71 -12.60 -10.01
CA THR A 68 3.89 -11.50 -9.47
C THR A 68 3.68 -11.65 -7.96
N CYS A 69 3.33 -12.87 -7.49
CA CYS A 69 3.17 -13.14 -6.07
C CYS A 69 4.49 -12.96 -5.30
N ARG A 70 5.61 -13.36 -5.89
CA ARG A 70 6.96 -13.15 -5.31
C ARG A 70 7.30 -11.68 -5.17
N MET A 71 6.99 -10.87 -6.18
CA MET A 71 7.20 -9.42 -6.14
C MET A 71 6.31 -8.75 -5.09
N ILE A 72 5.05 -9.17 -4.98
CA ILE A 72 4.12 -8.64 -3.96
C ILE A 72 4.60 -9.02 -2.56
N ASP A 73 4.97 -10.28 -2.32
CA ASP A 73 5.50 -10.71 -1.01
C ASP A 73 6.76 -9.92 -0.62
N ARG A 74 7.67 -9.67 -1.57
CA ARG A 74 8.82 -8.79 -1.36
C ARG A 74 8.38 -7.36 -1.04
N ALA A 75 7.44 -6.80 -1.79
CA ALA A 75 6.94 -5.44 -1.57
C ALA A 75 6.32 -5.27 -0.17
N ILE A 76 5.53 -6.25 0.28
CA ILE A 76 4.92 -6.29 1.62
C ILE A 76 6.00 -6.30 2.71
N LYS A 77 7.09 -7.04 2.52
CA LYS A 77 8.20 -7.10 3.49
C LYS A 77 9.02 -5.81 3.57
N LEU A 78 9.10 -5.07 2.47
CA LEU A 78 9.88 -3.82 2.40
C LEU A 78 9.13 -2.60 2.91
N ASN A 79 7.80 -2.67 3.00
CA ASN A 79 6.95 -1.52 3.31
C ASN A 79 6.08 -1.80 4.56
N ASP A 80 5.50 -0.73 5.11
CA ASP A 80 4.51 -0.88 6.17
C ASP A 80 3.32 -1.69 5.65
N SER A 81 2.89 -2.69 6.41
CA SER A 81 1.73 -3.50 6.08
C SER A 81 0.80 -3.67 7.28
N ILE A 82 -0.49 -3.62 7.01
CA ILE A 82 -1.55 -3.67 8.00
C ILE A 82 -2.52 -4.77 7.58
N LEU A 83 -2.67 -5.78 8.44
CA LEU A 83 -3.64 -6.84 8.24
C LEU A 83 -5.05 -6.30 8.52
N TRP A 84 -5.92 -6.39 7.51
CA TRP A 84 -7.34 -6.21 7.67
C TRP A 84 -7.94 -7.57 8.07
N SER A 85 -8.41 -7.68 9.30
CA SER A 85 -9.10 -8.88 9.78
C SER A 85 -10.54 -8.92 9.26
N ASP A 86 -11.13 -10.11 9.22
CA ASP A 86 -12.54 -10.28 8.87
C ASP A 86 -13.48 -9.51 9.81
N ASN A 87 -14.72 -9.30 9.38
CA ASN A 87 -15.72 -8.53 10.13
C ASN A 87 -16.02 -9.11 11.53
N LYS A 88 -15.76 -10.40 11.78
CA LYS A 88 -16.02 -11.04 13.07
C LYS A 88 -14.94 -10.71 14.10
N HIS A 89 -13.71 -10.45 13.66
CA HIS A 89 -12.55 -10.18 14.53
C HIS A 89 -11.96 -8.78 14.34
N PHE A 90 -12.65 -7.91 13.59
CA PHE A 90 -12.17 -6.56 13.28
C PHE A 90 -12.15 -5.65 14.50
N ASN A 91 -10.94 -5.44 15.03
CA ASN A 91 -10.68 -4.43 16.04
C ASN A 91 -10.36 -3.08 15.37
N LYS A 92 -11.39 -2.26 15.21
CA LYS A 92 -11.29 -0.91 14.62
C LYS A 92 -10.24 -0.03 15.30
N ASN A 93 -10.14 -0.08 16.63
CA ASN A 93 -9.20 0.76 17.38
C ASN A 93 -7.75 0.33 17.13
N LYS A 94 -7.49 -0.98 17.11
CA LYS A 94 -6.17 -1.53 16.76
C LYS A 94 -5.80 -1.18 15.32
N PHE A 95 -6.73 -1.34 14.37
CA PHE A 95 -6.50 -0.99 12.97
C PHE A 95 -6.18 0.50 12.81
N LYS A 96 -7.00 1.37 13.41
CA LYS A 96 -6.79 2.83 13.41
C LYS A 96 -5.43 3.19 13.99
N LEU A 97 -5.04 2.60 15.12
CA LEU A 97 -3.73 2.84 15.74
C LEU A 97 -2.57 2.43 14.83
N MET A 98 -2.66 1.28 14.15
CA MET A 98 -1.63 0.84 13.19
C MET A 98 -1.54 1.81 12.01
N LEU A 99 -2.68 2.25 11.48
CA LEU A 99 -2.73 3.20 10.38
C LEU A 99 -2.14 4.56 10.77
N GLU A 100 -2.49 5.08 11.94
CA GLU A 100 -1.93 6.34 12.47
C GLU A 100 -0.42 6.27 12.71
N LYS A 101 0.11 5.10 13.08
CA LYS A 101 1.56 4.89 13.22
C LYS A 101 2.30 4.88 11.88
N ALA A 102 1.71 4.30 10.85
CA ALA A 102 2.30 4.21 9.50
C ALA A 102 2.18 5.54 8.73
N MET A 103 1.14 6.33 9.03
CA MET A 103 0.95 7.65 8.45
C MET A 103 1.97 8.66 9.00
N PRO A 104 2.47 9.58 8.15
CA PRO A 104 3.34 10.65 8.60
C PRO A 104 2.59 11.51 9.60
N LYS A 105 3.29 11.99 10.62
CA LYS A 105 2.79 13.01 11.55
C LYS A 105 2.70 14.35 10.82
N VAL A 106 1.74 14.47 9.91
CA VAL A 106 1.46 15.73 9.22
C VAL A 106 0.91 16.66 10.28
N ARG A 107 1.71 17.65 10.68
CA ARG A 107 1.17 18.77 11.45
C ARG A 107 0.13 19.43 10.55
N PRO A 108 -1.11 19.65 11.02
CA PRO A 108 -2.08 20.39 10.23
C PRO A 108 -1.43 21.71 9.86
N ASN A 109 -1.30 21.96 8.56
CA ASN A 109 -0.76 23.21 8.08
C ASN A 109 -1.79 24.27 8.48
N ASN A 110 -1.55 24.98 9.58
CA ASN A 110 -2.28 26.19 9.91
C ASN A 110 -1.90 27.24 8.87
N ARG A 111 -2.36 27.08 7.62
CA ARG A 111 -2.52 28.21 6.72
C ARG A 111 -3.66 29.05 7.27
N LYS A 112 -3.33 29.82 8.32
CA LYS A 112 -4.10 31.00 8.69
C LYS A 112 -4.07 31.93 7.48
N GLY A 113 -5.25 32.19 6.93
CA GLY A 113 -5.60 33.42 6.22
C GLY A 113 -4.79 33.78 4.97
N GLU A 114 -5.36 33.51 3.81
CA GLU A 114 -5.32 34.46 2.70
C GLU A 114 -6.78 34.88 2.45
N LYS A 115 -7.21 35.88 3.23
CA LYS A 115 -8.14 36.88 2.73
C LYS A 115 -7.26 38.06 2.35
N GLU A 116 -7.23 38.42 1.09
CA GLU A 116 -7.22 39.80 0.58
C GLU A 116 -8.00 39.81 -0.74
#